data_AF-A0A416VUY5-F1
#
_entry.id   AF-A0A416VUY5-F1
#
_cell.length_a   1.000
_cell.length_b   1.000
_cell.length_c   1.000
_cell.angle_alpha   90.00
_cell.angle_beta   90.00
_cell.angle_gamma   90.00
#
_symmetry.space_group_name_H-M   'P 1'
#
loop_
_entity.id
_entity.type
_entity.pdbx_description
1 polymer ?
#
loop_
_entity_poly.entity_id
_entity_poly.type
_entity_poly.pdbx_seq_one_letter_code
_entity_poly.pdbx_strand_id
1 'polypeptide(L)'
;MNGLKYKEIAEKYSVSISTVKSWKTRYNWNRKGQKSTRTKKKKVCIQNNTSFEEVEQVVDSDNLTDEQRLFCIYYIRCFNATKAYMKAYGVKYNVAAVSGCRLLQKEKIRKCITELKQNRLNREMLSEEDIFQKYMDIAFADISEYLDFGSGEGINFGTLKNSQEVDGTLISEIKMSHGKTESVSVKLLDRMKALDWLSDHMDMATPEQRARIDLLNVQVDRATGRTNQGELSKVDELLMQIKKQAGDVDGSK
;
A
#
# COMPACT_ATOMS: atom_id res chain seq x y z
N MET A 1 15.31 -32.60 55.07
CA MET A 1 14.57 -31.64 55.92
C MET A 1 13.14 -31.58 55.43
N ASN A 2 12.23 -32.34 56.04
CA ASN A 2 10.83 -32.36 55.63
C ASN A 2 10.16 -31.04 56.07
N GLY A 3 9.73 -30.23 55.10
CA GLY A 3 9.04 -28.98 55.39
C GLY A 3 7.60 -29.22 55.80
N LEU A 4 7.15 -28.56 56.88
CA LEU A 4 5.74 -28.51 57.28
C LEU A 4 4.89 -27.90 56.16
N LYS A 5 3.70 -28.46 55.92
CA LYS A 5 2.77 -27.90 54.93
C LYS A 5 2.19 -26.59 55.45
N TYR A 6 1.79 -25.69 54.54
CA TYR A 6 1.22 -24.40 54.94
C TYR A 6 -0.06 -24.52 55.79
N LYS A 7 -0.81 -25.62 55.63
CA LYS A 7 -1.99 -25.90 56.46
C LYS A 7 -1.61 -26.18 57.91
N GLU A 8 -0.56 -26.95 58.13
CA GLU A 8 -0.05 -27.30 59.47
C GLU A 8 0.57 -26.07 60.16
N ILE A 9 1.23 -25.20 59.40
CA ILE A 9 1.75 -23.92 59.94
C ILE A 9 0.59 -22.99 60.32
N ALA A 10 -0.44 -22.91 59.49
CA ALA A 10 -1.63 -22.11 59.77
C ALA A 10 -2.32 -22.55 61.06
N GLU A 11 -2.49 -23.87 61.22
CA GLU A 11 -3.12 -24.47 62.40
C GLU A 11 -2.27 -24.31 63.67
N LYS A 12 -0.95 -24.51 63.58
CA LYS A 12 -0.02 -24.34 64.71
C LYS A 12 -0.03 -22.93 65.30
N TYR A 13 -0.17 -21.92 64.45
CA TYR A 13 -0.17 -20.51 64.88
C TYR A 13 -1.57 -19.90 64.90
N SER A 14 -2.63 -20.70 64.73
CA SER A 14 -4.03 -20.28 64.67
C SER A 14 -4.28 -19.08 63.73
N VAL A 15 -3.56 -19.05 62.62
CA VAL A 15 -3.68 -18.03 61.57
C VAL A 15 -4.27 -18.64 60.30
N SER A 16 -4.92 -17.83 59.49
CA SER A 16 -5.47 -18.31 58.22
C SER A 16 -4.36 -18.73 57.24
N ILE A 17 -4.69 -19.69 56.37
CA ILE A 17 -3.75 -20.21 55.36
C ILE A 17 -3.29 -19.11 54.38
N SER A 18 -4.11 -18.08 54.16
CA SER A 18 -3.80 -16.92 53.33
C SER A 18 -2.75 -16.03 54.00
N THR A 19 -2.77 -15.90 55.32
CA THR A 19 -1.74 -15.18 56.09
C THR A 19 -0.38 -15.86 55.98
N VAL A 20 -0.31 -17.19 56.10
CA VAL A 20 0.94 -17.94 55.92
C VAL A 20 1.50 -17.78 54.49
N LYS A 21 0.63 -17.81 53.47
CA LYS A 21 1.03 -17.56 52.07
C LYS A 21 1.52 -16.12 51.86
N SER A 22 0.92 -15.14 52.53
CA SER A 22 1.35 -13.74 52.52
C SER A 22 2.74 -13.59 53.13
N TRP A 23 3.02 -14.24 54.26
CA TRP A 23 4.35 -14.24 54.89
C TRP A 23 5.43 -14.82 54.00
N LYS A 24 5.14 -15.92 53.30
CA LYS A 24 6.07 -16.51 52.32
C LYS A 24 6.54 -15.48 51.30
N THR A 25 5.62 -14.67 50.79
CA THR A 25 5.90 -13.65 49.78
C THR A 25 6.57 -12.42 50.40
N ARG A 26 6.06 -11.90 51.52
CA ARG A 26 6.60 -10.69 52.19
C ARG A 26 8.03 -10.89 52.69
N TYR A 27 8.31 -12.03 53.30
CA TYR A 27 9.62 -12.33 53.87
C TYR A 27 10.49 -13.16 52.92
N ASN A 28 10.07 -13.29 51.66
CA ASN A 28 10.82 -13.92 50.58
C ASN A 28 11.39 -15.30 50.96
N TRP A 29 10.55 -16.18 51.52
CA TRP A 29 10.93 -17.51 52.02
C TRP A 29 11.46 -18.47 50.94
N ASN A 30 11.52 -18.04 49.68
CA ASN A 30 12.23 -18.77 48.64
C ASN A 30 13.74 -18.53 48.79
N ARG A 31 14.53 -19.61 48.89
CA ARG A 31 16.00 -19.52 48.83
C ARG A 31 16.41 -18.83 47.53
N LYS A 32 17.15 -17.72 47.63
CA LYS A 32 17.84 -17.12 46.48
C LYS A 32 18.69 -18.21 45.82
N GLY A 33 18.33 -18.66 44.62
CA GLY A 33 19.17 -19.58 43.84
C GLY A 33 18.48 -20.67 43.02
N GLN A 34 17.21 -21.02 43.25
CA GLN A 34 16.51 -21.99 42.40
C GLN A 34 15.40 -21.32 41.58
N LYS A 35 15.76 -20.86 40.38
CA LYS A 35 14.80 -20.51 39.33
C LYS A 35 14.05 -21.79 38.95
N SER A 36 12.74 -21.82 39.20
CA SER A 36 11.85 -22.83 38.63
C SER A 36 11.98 -22.78 37.11
N THR A 37 12.49 -23.85 36.51
CA THR A 37 12.48 -24.09 35.07
C THR A 37 11.07 -24.44 34.62
N ARG A 38 10.18 -23.43 34.63
CA ARG A 38 8.94 -23.47 33.87
C ARG A 38 9.05 -22.39 32.81
N THR A 39 9.52 -22.78 31.64
CA THR A 39 9.41 -21.97 30.43
C THR A 39 7.92 -21.72 30.22
N LYS A 40 7.44 -20.54 30.59
CA LYS A 40 6.12 -20.09 30.15
C LYS A 40 6.21 -20.01 28.63
N LYS A 41 5.64 -21.00 27.92
CA LYS A 41 5.27 -20.78 26.51
C LYS A 41 4.37 -19.55 26.54
N LYS A 42 4.89 -18.43 26.03
CA LYS A 42 4.10 -17.25 25.71
C LYS A 42 3.09 -17.73 24.67
N LYS A 43 1.88 -18.11 25.11
CA LYS A 43 0.73 -18.17 24.20
C LYS A 43 0.40 -16.72 23.88
N VAL A 44 1.12 -16.16 22.93
CA VAL A 44 0.64 -15.00 22.20
C VAL A 44 -0.52 -15.54 21.37
N CYS A 45 -1.74 -15.11 21.67
CA CYS A 45 -2.84 -15.26 20.73
C CYS A 45 -2.46 -14.42 19.50
N ILE A 46 -1.89 -15.05 18.49
CA ILE A 46 -1.89 -14.45 17.17
C ILE A 46 -3.32 -14.67 16.68
N GLN A 47 -4.10 -13.60 16.65
CA GLN A 47 -5.31 -13.60 15.84
C GLN A 47 -4.84 -13.74 14.40
N ASN A 48 -4.83 -14.98 13.89
CA ASN A 48 -4.62 -15.26 12.48
C ASN A 48 -5.87 -14.79 11.71
N ASN A 49 -6.09 -13.48 11.64
CA ASN A 49 -6.98 -12.87 10.65
C ASN A 49 -6.19 -12.61 9.35
N THR A 50 -5.35 -13.57 8.95
CA THR A 50 -4.78 -13.56 7.60
C THR A 50 -5.65 -14.54 6.84
N SER A 51 -6.55 -13.99 6.02
CA SER A 51 -7.37 -14.72 5.06
C SER A 51 -6.58 -15.88 4.47
N PHE A 52 -6.86 -17.10 4.94
CA PHE A 52 -6.13 -18.31 4.55
C PHE A 52 -6.60 -18.80 3.15
N GLU A 53 -7.73 -18.26 2.68
CA GLU A 53 -8.25 -18.42 1.31
C GLU A 53 -7.33 -17.83 0.24
N GLU A 54 -6.44 -16.89 0.58
CA GLU A 54 -5.51 -16.27 -0.38
C GLU A 54 -4.37 -17.19 -0.85
N VAL A 55 -4.19 -18.37 -0.22
CA VAL A 55 -2.99 -19.21 -0.39
C VAL A 55 -3.29 -20.56 -1.06
N GLU A 56 -4.54 -21.01 -1.08
CA GLU A 56 -4.87 -22.38 -1.51
C GLU A 56 -4.93 -22.55 -3.03
N GLN A 57 -5.14 -21.46 -3.80
CA GLN A 57 -5.39 -21.57 -5.25
C GLN A 57 -4.15 -21.55 -6.16
N VAL A 58 -2.92 -21.35 -5.66
CA VAL A 58 -1.75 -21.15 -6.57
C VAL A 58 -0.44 -21.82 -6.11
N VAL A 59 -0.48 -23.02 -5.52
CA VAL A 59 0.79 -23.75 -5.30
C VAL A 59 0.75 -25.20 -5.75
N ASP A 60 0.19 -25.45 -6.94
CA ASP A 60 0.47 -26.66 -7.72
C ASP A 60 1.57 -26.41 -8.76
N SER A 61 2.67 -25.76 -8.35
CA SER A 61 3.86 -25.58 -9.18
C SER A 61 5.13 -26.06 -8.47
N ASP A 62 5.56 -27.26 -8.87
CA ASP A 62 6.92 -27.81 -8.89
C ASP A 62 7.88 -27.50 -7.72
N ASN A 63 8.14 -28.51 -6.88
CA ASN A 63 9.40 -28.71 -6.14
C ASN A 63 9.94 -27.49 -5.32
N LEU A 64 9.08 -26.62 -4.78
CA LEU A 64 9.46 -25.66 -3.72
C LEU A 64 9.22 -26.28 -2.34
N THR A 65 10.16 -26.04 -1.41
CA THR A 65 9.96 -26.43 -0.01
C THR A 65 8.94 -25.51 0.66
N ASP A 66 8.32 -25.98 1.75
CA ASP A 66 7.34 -25.18 2.49
C ASP A 66 7.94 -23.86 3.01
N GLU A 67 9.21 -23.87 3.41
CA GLU A 67 9.94 -22.66 3.81
C GLU A 67 10.13 -21.68 2.65
N GLN A 68 10.35 -22.17 1.43
CA GLN A 68 10.47 -21.35 0.22
C GLN A 68 9.12 -20.73 -0.17
N ARG A 69 8.05 -21.51 -0.10
CA ARG A 69 6.68 -21.00 -0.32
C ARG A 69 6.33 -19.92 0.69
N LEU A 70 6.60 -20.18 1.97
CA LEU A 70 6.37 -19.23 3.06
C LEU A 70 7.21 -17.95 2.89
N PHE A 71 8.44 -18.08 2.38
CA PHE A 71 9.27 -16.94 2.01
C PHE A 71 8.64 -16.09 0.90
N CYS A 72 8.16 -16.70 -0.19
CA CYS A 72 7.50 -15.98 -1.28
C CYS A 72 6.28 -15.19 -0.78
N ILE A 73 5.43 -15.82 0.02
CA ILE A 73 4.24 -15.19 0.62
C ILE A 73 4.64 -13.99 1.50
N TYR A 74 5.60 -14.18 2.42
CA TYR A 74 6.04 -13.08 3.27
C TYR A 74 6.72 -11.98 2.48
N TYR A 75 7.43 -12.31 1.39
CA TYR A 75 8.06 -11.32 0.54
C TYR A 75 7.04 -10.44 -0.15
N ILE A 76 5.98 -10.99 -0.76
CA ILE A 76 4.89 -10.20 -1.36
C ILE A 76 4.23 -9.27 -0.34
N ARG A 77 4.10 -9.73 0.92
CA ARG A 77 3.46 -8.94 1.98
C ARG A 77 4.32 -7.79 2.49
N CYS A 78 5.65 -7.89 2.46
CA CYS A 78 6.53 -6.89 3.08
C CYS A 78 7.62 -6.30 2.19
N PHE A 79 7.73 -6.77 0.94
CA PHE A 79 8.72 -6.38 -0.07
C PHE A 79 10.16 -6.30 0.47
N ASN A 80 10.48 -7.12 1.46
CA ASN A 80 11.75 -7.11 2.15
C ASN A 80 12.27 -8.54 2.31
N ALA A 81 13.34 -8.87 1.58
CA ALA A 81 13.92 -10.21 1.54
C ALA A 81 14.38 -10.68 2.92
N THR A 82 15.07 -9.81 3.66
CA THR A 82 15.60 -10.14 5.00
C THR A 82 14.46 -10.45 5.98
N LYS A 83 13.42 -9.62 6.03
CA LYS A 83 12.26 -9.83 6.91
C LYS A 83 11.47 -11.07 6.51
N ALA A 84 11.28 -11.30 5.21
CA ALA A 84 10.60 -12.50 4.70
C ALA A 84 11.37 -13.77 5.07
N TYR A 85 12.69 -13.77 4.90
CA TYR A 85 13.56 -14.90 5.22
C TYR A 85 13.60 -15.20 6.72
N MET A 86 13.68 -14.16 7.56
CA MET A 86 13.61 -14.33 9.02
C MET A 86 12.28 -14.97 9.45
N LYS A 87 11.16 -14.58 8.84
CA LYS A 87 9.84 -15.13 9.18
C LYS A 87 9.64 -16.53 8.64
N ALA A 88 10.13 -16.83 7.44
CA ALA A 88 9.97 -18.13 6.80
C ALA A 88 10.87 -19.21 7.42
N TYR A 89 12.13 -18.88 7.72
CA TYR A 89 13.14 -19.85 8.20
C TYR A 89 13.44 -19.71 9.70
N GLY A 90 12.88 -18.72 10.40
CA GLY A 90 13.10 -18.53 11.83
C GLY A 90 14.54 -18.19 12.24
N VAL A 91 15.34 -17.66 11.30
CA VAL A 91 16.78 -17.40 11.52
C VAL A 91 17.07 -15.98 12.03
N LYS A 92 18.29 -15.78 12.55
CA LYS A 92 18.80 -14.47 12.97
C LYS A 92 19.06 -13.54 11.77
N TYR A 93 19.01 -12.23 12.03
CA TYR A 93 19.17 -11.17 11.02
C TYR A 93 20.40 -11.32 10.12
N ASN A 94 21.59 -11.56 10.70
CA ASN A 94 22.84 -11.63 9.95
C ASN A 94 22.81 -12.71 8.85
N VAL A 95 22.19 -13.86 9.14
CA VAL A 95 22.04 -14.96 8.18
C VAL A 95 20.97 -14.60 7.14
N ALA A 96 19.84 -14.07 7.58
CA ALA A 96 18.75 -13.68 6.68
C ALA A 96 19.12 -12.59 5.68
N ALA A 97 19.99 -11.64 6.07
CA ALA A 97 20.39 -10.54 5.20
C ALA A 97 21.14 -11.02 3.96
N VAL A 98 22.01 -12.02 4.11
CA VAL A 98 22.77 -12.60 3.01
C VAL A 98 21.92 -13.62 2.24
N SER A 99 21.28 -14.54 2.96
CA SER A 99 20.53 -15.65 2.34
C SER A 99 19.24 -15.18 1.67
N GLY A 100 18.57 -14.16 2.20
CA GLY A 100 17.33 -13.61 1.65
C GLY A 100 17.52 -13.06 0.24
N CYS A 101 18.54 -12.22 0.04
CA CYS A 101 18.86 -11.68 -1.29
C CYS A 101 19.28 -12.78 -2.26
N ARG A 102 20.08 -13.76 -1.81
CA ARG A 102 20.48 -14.91 -2.62
C ARG A 102 19.28 -15.79 -3.01
N LEU A 103 18.28 -15.94 -2.14
CA LEU A 103 17.10 -16.76 -2.42
C LEU A 103 16.25 -16.17 -3.54
N LEU A 104 16.14 -14.84 -3.63
CA LEU A 104 15.45 -14.14 -4.72
C LEU A 104 16.09 -14.35 -6.10
N GLN A 105 17.39 -14.66 -6.14
CA GLN A 105 18.10 -14.92 -7.39
C GLN A 105 17.79 -16.31 -7.96
N LYS A 106 17.23 -17.22 -7.17
CA LYS A 106 16.86 -18.55 -7.66
C LYS A 106 15.67 -18.43 -8.62
N GLU A 107 15.82 -19.00 -9.82
CA GLU A 107 14.83 -18.91 -10.89
C GLU A 107 13.43 -19.38 -10.43
N LYS A 108 13.35 -20.48 -9.70
CA LYS A 108 12.09 -21.02 -9.15
C LYS A 108 11.37 -20.06 -8.21
N ILE A 109 12.13 -19.39 -7.34
CA ILE A 109 11.60 -18.41 -6.38
C ILE A 109 11.13 -17.16 -7.12
N ARG A 110 11.90 -16.72 -8.11
CA ARG A 110 11.54 -15.57 -8.95
C ARG A 110 10.25 -15.85 -9.72
N LYS A 111 10.10 -17.03 -10.33
CA LYS A 111 8.86 -17.45 -11.02
C LYS A 111 7.65 -17.41 -10.09
N CYS A 112 7.76 -18.05 -8.91
CA CYS A 112 6.69 -18.03 -7.90
C CYS A 112 6.32 -16.60 -7.45
N ILE A 113 7.30 -15.73 -7.21
CA ILE A 113 7.03 -14.32 -6.85
C ILE A 113 6.35 -13.57 -8.01
N THR A 114 6.76 -13.80 -9.26
CA THR A 114 6.11 -13.18 -10.44
C THR A 114 4.67 -13.64 -10.57
N GLU A 115 4.40 -14.94 -10.45
CA GLU A 115 3.04 -15.51 -10.48
C GLU A 115 2.18 -14.93 -9.35
N LEU A 116 2.70 -14.85 -8.12
CA LEU A 116 1.99 -14.23 -7.00
C LEU A 116 1.70 -12.74 -7.24
N LYS A 117 2.60 -12.01 -7.90
CA LYS A 117 2.36 -10.61 -8.29
C LYS A 117 1.28 -10.51 -9.37
N GLN A 118 1.36 -11.33 -10.41
CA GLN A 118 0.38 -11.37 -11.49
C GLN A 118 -1.00 -11.74 -10.95
N ASN A 119 -1.10 -12.76 -10.11
CA ASN A 119 -2.36 -13.15 -9.47
C ASN A 119 -2.92 -12.05 -8.57
N ARG A 120 -2.05 -11.31 -7.86
CA ARG A 120 -2.48 -10.16 -7.08
C ARG A 120 -3.03 -9.04 -7.96
N LEU A 121 -2.34 -8.70 -9.06
CA LEU A 121 -2.82 -7.72 -10.03
C LEU A 121 -4.15 -8.14 -10.67
N ASN A 122 -4.23 -9.40 -11.13
CA ASN A 122 -5.44 -9.98 -11.71
C ASN A 122 -6.61 -9.99 -10.73
N ARG A 123 -6.36 -10.29 -9.45
CA ARG A 123 -7.38 -10.23 -8.38
C ARG A 123 -7.81 -8.81 -8.06
N GLU A 124 -6.86 -7.87 -8.06
CA GLU A 124 -7.15 -6.44 -7.90
C GLU A 124 -7.79 -5.86 -9.20
N MET A 125 -7.96 -6.68 -10.25
CA MET A 125 -8.47 -6.31 -11.59
C MET A 125 -7.73 -5.12 -12.19
N LEU A 126 -6.46 -4.94 -11.83
CA LEU A 126 -5.61 -3.86 -12.35
C LEU A 126 -4.81 -4.38 -13.54
N SER A 127 -5.15 -3.86 -14.71
CA SER A 127 -4.45 -4.04 -15.96
C SER A 127 -3.34 -2.99 -16.14
N GLU A 128 -2.43 -3.21 -17.09
CA GLU A 128 -1.42 -2.20 -17.44
C GLU A 128 -2.10 -0.95 -18.00
N GLU A 129 -3.23 -1.13 -18.68
CA GLU A 129 -4.11 -0.07 -19.17
C GLU A 129 -4.70 0.77 -18.02
N ASP A 130 -5.03 0.18 -16.87
CA ASP A 130 -5.52 0.93 -15.70
C ASP A 130 -4.42 1.82 -15.10
N ILE A 131 -3.17 1.37 -15.14
CA ILE A 131 -2.01 2.18 -14.72
C ILE A 131 -1.83 3.34 -15.70
N PHE A 132 -1.88 3.07 -17.00
CA PHE A 132 -1.80 4.09 -18.04
C PHE A 132 -2.92 5.13 -17.89
N GLN A 133 -4.15 4.68 -17.66
CA GLN A 133 -5.29 5.55 -17.41
C GLN A 133 -5.08 6.39 -16.15
N LYS A 134 -4.50 5.83 -15.09
CA LYS A 134 -4.21 6.61 -13.88
C LYS A 134 -3.22 7.74 -14.13
N TYR A 135 -2.18 7.49 -14.93
CA TYR A 135 -1.24 8.54 -15.32
C TYR A 135 -1.85 9.57 -16.26
N MET A 136 -2.77 9.16 -17.15
CA MET A 136 -3.60 10.09 -17.91
C MET A 136 -4.42 10.99 -16.96
N ASP A 137 -5.10 10.43 -15.98
CA ASP A 137 -5.91 11.21 -15.06
C ASP A 137 -5.04 12.24 -14.29
N ILE A 138 -3.83 11.88 -13.87
CA ILE A 138 -2.86 12.82 -13.26
C ILE A 138 -2.44 13.92 -14.25
N ALA A 139 -2.14 13.54 -15.50
CA ALA A 139 -1.66 14.48 -16.50
C ALA A 139 -2.71 15.52 -16.88
N PHE A 140 -3.97 15.09 -16.98
CA PHE A 140 -5.09 15.91 -17.43
C PHE A 140 -5.87 16.57 -16.28
N ALA A 141 -5.59 16.23 -15.02
CA ALA A 141 -6.28 16.83 -13.86
C ALA A 141 -6.20 18.37 -13.86
N ASP A 142 -7.35 19.01 -13.71
CA ASP A 142 -7.46 20.46 -13.54
C ASP A 142 -7.82 20.80 -12.09
N ILE A 143 -7.11 21.78 -11.50
CA ILE A 143 -7.32 22.26 -10.14
C ILE A 143 -8.75 22.82 -9.95
N SER A 144 -9.37 23.33 -11.01
CA SER A 144 -10.74 23.87 -10.99
C SER A 144 -11.81 22.80 -10.75
N GLU A 145 -11.50 21.53 -11.00
CA GLU A 145 -12.40 20.41 -10.69
C GLU A 145 -12.50 20.16 -9.19
N TYR A 146 -11.47 20.54 -8.42
CA TYR A 146 -11.36 20.26 -6.98
C TYR A 146 -11.80 21.42 -6.09
N LEU A 147 -11.79 22.65 -6.61
CA LEU A 147 -12.00 23.87 -5.83
C LEU A 147 -13.13 24.72 -6.44
N ASP A 148 -13.99 25.24 -5.57
CA ASP A 148 -14.90 26.33 -5.90
C ASP A 148 -14.26 27.66 -5.48
N PHE A 149 -14.04 28.55 -6.45
CA PHE A 149 -13.51 29.89 -6.20
C PHE A 149 -14.66 30.84 -5.85
N GLY A 150 -14.72 31.26 -4.58
CA GLY A 150 -15.62 32.33 -4.14
C GLY A 150 -14.97 33.71 -4.32
N SER A 151 -15.70 34.68 -4.87
CA SER A 151 -15.27 36.08 -4.91
C SER A 151 -15.93 36.89 -3.77
N GLY A 152 -15.17 37.18 -2.72
CA GLY A 152 -15.55 38.14 -1.69
C GLY A 152 -14.45 39.18 -1.52
N GLU A 153 -14.78 40.48 -1.65
CA GLU A 153 -13.87 41.62 -1.42
C GLU A 153 -12.45 41.48 -2.01
N GLY A 154 -12.32 40.98 -3.23
CA GLY A 154 -11.02 40.90 -3.94
C GLY A 154 -10.07 39.80 -3.46
N ILE A 155 -10.52 38.88 -2.60
CA ILE A 155 -9.76 37.70 -2.18
C ILE A 155 -10.48 36.45 -2.71
N ASN A 156 -9.81 35.69 -3.58
CA ASN A 156 -10.27 34.37 -4.00
C ASN A 156 -10.06 33.41 -2.83
N PHE A 157 -11.12 32.99 -2.16
CA PHE A 157 -11.07 31.87 -1.22
C PHE A 157 -11.62 30.63 -1.92
N GLY A 158 -10.84 29.54 -1.89
CA GLY A 158 -11.23 28.25 -2.47
C GLY A 158 -11.86 27.36 -1.40
N THR A 159 -13.05 26.85 -1.67
CA THR A 159 -13.64 25.76 -0.87
C THR A 159 -13.42 24.45 -1.62
N LEU A 160 -12.97 23.41 -0.92
CA LEU A 160 -12.86 22.08 -1.51
C LEU A 160 -14.26 21.56 -1.82
N LYS A 161 -14.49 21.09 -3.05
CA LYS A 161 -15.74 20.42 -3.39
C LYS A 161 -15.93 19.15 -2.59
N ASN A 162 -17.16 18.66 -2.54
CA ASN A 162 -17.50 17.47 -1.76
C ASN A 162 -16.66 16.27 -2.23
N SER A 163 -16.11 15.50 -1.29
CA SER A 163 -15.36 14.27 -1.56
C SER A 163 -16.08 13.23 -2.42
N GLN A 164 -17.41 13.30 -2.52
CA GLN A 164 -18.21 12.42 -3.40
C GLN A 164 -18.19 12.87 -4.87
N GLU A 165 -17.79 14.11 -5.15
CA GLU A 165 -17.77 14.72 -6.49
C GLU A 165 -16.34 14.88 -7.03
N VAL A 166 -15.32 14.64 -6.21
CA VAL A 166 -13.91 14.82 -6.58
C VAL A 166 -13.12 13.53 -6.40
N ASP A 167 -12.26 13.21 -7.37
CA ASP A 167 -11.29 12.12 -7.23
C ASP A 167 -10.13 12.54 -6.33
N GLY A 168 -10.31 12.34 -5.02
CA GLY A 168 -9.29 12.65 -4.01
C GLY A 168 -7.97 11.91 -4.19
N THR A 169 -7.90 10.86 -5.03
CA THR A 169 -6.66 10.11 -5.26
C THR A 169 -5.62 10.89 -6.08
N LEU A 170 -6.03 11.96 -6.76
CA LEU A 170 -5.15 12.84 -7.53
C LEU A 170 -4.60 14.02 -6.71
N ILE A 171 -5.01 14.15 -5.46
CA ILE A 171 -4.58 15.20 -4.53
C ILE A 171 -3.29 14.76 -3.82
N SER A 172 -2.24 15.58 -3.91
CA SER A 172 -0.98 15.33 -3.22
C SER A 172 -0.95 15.93 -1.81
N GLU A 173 -1.53 17.11 -1.62
CA GLU A 173 -1.49 17.83 -0.34
C GLU A 173 -2.72 18.75 -0.18
N ILE A 174 -3.28 18.79 1.02
CA ILE A 174 -4.31 19.76 1.43
C ILE A 174 -3.79 20.51 2.65
N LYS A 175 -3.76 21.84 2.57
CA LYS A 175 -3.46 22.73 3.70
C LYS A 175 -4.68 23.58 4.02
N MET A 176 -5.12 23.52 5.27
CA MET A 176 -6.16 24.40 5.80
C MET A 176 -5.51 25.41 6.73
N SER A 177 -5.64 26.70 6.44
CA SER A 177 -5.18 27.75 7.35
C SER A 177 -6.36 28.28 8.15
N HIS A 178 -6.32 28.12 9.48
CA HIS A 178 -7.23 28.82 10.38
C HIS A 178 -6.62 30.20 10.70
N GLY A 179 -7.02 31.21 9.93
CA GLY A 179 -6.67 32.62 10.11
C GLY A 179 -7.91 33.52 10.18
N LYS A 180 -7.80 34.80 9.82
CA LYS A 180 -8.95 35.73 9.71
C LYS A 180 -9.94 35.34 8.60
N THR A 181 -9.48 34.57 7.63
CA THR A 181 -10.28 33.91 6.59
C THR A 181 -9.85 32.44 6.55
N GLU A 182 -10.82 31.52 6.50
CA GLU A 182 -10.52 30.12 6.21
C GLU A 182 -10.02 30.05 4.76
N SER A 183 -8.80 29.57 4.56
CA SER A 183 -8.25 29.36 3.22
C SER A 183 -7.75 27.93 3.08
N VAL A 184 -8.13 27.30 1.96
CA VAL A 184 -7.72 25.94 1.61
C VAL A 184 -6.75 26.02 0.43
N SER A 185 -5.56 25.46 0.59
CA SER A 185 -4.58 25.29 -0.48
C SER A 185 -4.48 23.81 -0.82
N VAL A 186 -4.73 23.47 -2.08
CA VAL A 186 -4.68 22.10 -2.62
C VAL A 186 -3.54 22.02 -3.62
N LYS A 187 -2.77 20.93 -3.54
CA LYS A 187 -1.81 20.54 -4.58
C LYS A 187 -2.24 19.21 -5.18
N LEU A 188 -2.17 19.11 -6.49
CA LEU A 188 -2.37 17.86 -7.21
C LEU A 188 -1.05 17.07 -7.33
N LEU A 189 -1.15 15.85 -7.82
CA LEU A 189 0.02 15.03 -8.20
C LEU A 189 0.81 15.67 -9.36
N ASP A 190 2.07 15.26 -9.50
CA ASP A 190 3.02 15.87 -10.42
C ASP A 190 2.70 15.54 -11.89
N ARG A 191 2.08 16.49 -12.58
CA ARG A 191 1.72 16.40 -14.01
C ARG A 191 2.92 16.11 -14.90
N MET A 192 4.09 16.71 -14.66
CA MET A 192 5.25 16.54 -15.55
C MET A 192 5.78 15.12 -15.48
N LYS A 193 5.86 14.54 -14.28
CA LYS A 193 6.26 13.13 -14.12
C LYS A 193 5.27 12.16 -14.75
N ALA A 194 3.98 12.49 -14.69
CA ALA A 194 2.97 11.67 -15.35
C ALA A 194 3.12 11.71 -16.88
N LEU A 195 3.36 12.89 -17.45
CA LEU A 195 3.60 13.03 -18.89
C LEU A 195 4.91 12.35 -19.34
N ASP A 196 5.98 12.46 -18.56
CA ASP A 196 7.25 11.77 -18.81
C ASP A 196 7.02 10.26 -18.87
N TRP A 197 6.33 9.71 -17.86
CA TRP A 197 5.98 8.29 -17.83
C TRP A 197 5.09 7.87 -19.00
N LEU A 198 4.06 8.65 -19.34
CA LEU A 198 3.20 8.38 -20.50
C LEU A 198 3.99 8.36 -21.80
N SER A 199 4.95 9.28 -21.97
CA SER A 199 5.78 9.36 -23.17
C SER A 199 6.64 8.12 -23.38
N ASP A 200 7.11 7.50 -22.28
CA ASP A 200 7.88 6.26 -22.31
C ASP A 200 7.02 5.01 -22.60
N HIS A 201 5.70 5.08 -22.39
CA HIS A 201 4.77 3.94 -22.46
C HIS A 201 3.67 4.14 -23.52
N MET A 202 3.96 4.91 -24.58
CA MET A 202 3.01 5.22 -25.66
C MET A 202 2.59 4.01 -26.50
N ASP A 203 3.28 2.88 -26.41
CA ASP A 203 2.90 1.61 -27.02
C ASP A 203 1.57 1.07 -26.47
N MET A 204 1.26 1.38 -25.21
CA MET A 204 0.03 0.98 -24.52
C MET A 204 -1.17 1.89 -24.85
N ALA A 205 -0.93 3.05 -25.46
CA ALA A 205 -1.96 4.06 -25.69
C ALA A 205 -2.91 3.65 -26.83
N THR A 206 -4.22 3.76 -26.59
CA THR A 206 -5.24 3.66 -27.66
C THR A 206 -5.09 4.82 -28.65
N PRO A 207 -5.59 4.69 -29.89
CA PRO A 207 -5.54 5.78 -30.87
C PRO A 207 -6.13 7.10 -30.34
N GLU A 208 -7.19 7.03 -29.53
CA GLU A 208 -7.81 8.21 -28.91
C GLU A 208 -6.92 8.83 -27.82
N GLN A 209 -6.29 8.00 -26.98
CA GLN A 209 -5.38 8.47 -25.93
C GLN A 209 -4.14 9.15 -26.52
N ARG A 210 -3.58 8.61 -27.61
CA ARG A 210 -2.47 9.24 -28.34
C ARG A 210 -2.84 10.64 -28.82
N ALA A 211 -4.00 10.77 -29.47
CA ALA A 211 -4.48 12.07 -29.96
C ALA A 211 -4.68 13.09 -28.82
N ARG A 212 -5.14 12.65 -27.64
CA ARG A 212 -5.25 13.53 -26.46
C ARG A 212 -3.88 13.97 -25.92
N ILE A 213 -2.91 13.06 -25.84
CA ILE A 213 -1.54 13.37 -25.39
C ILE A 213 -0.88 14.36 -26.35
N ASP A 214 -1.02 14.14 -27.66
CA ASP A 214 -0.49 15.04 -28.69
C ASP A 214 -1.07 16.45 -28.57
N LEU A 215 -2.38 16.58 -28.32
CA LEU A 215 -3.00 17.89 -28.06
C LEU A 215 -2.40 18.57 -26.83
N LEU A 216 -2.17 17.81 -25.76
CA LEU A 216 -1.64 18.39 -24.52
C LEU A 216 -0.18 18.81 -24.68
N ASN A 217 0.64 18.04 -25.41
CA ASN A 217 2.00 18.43 -25.79
C ASN A 217 1.99 19.73 -26.61
N VAL A 218 1.08 19.87 -27.58
CA VAL A 218 0.91 21.10 -28.36
C VAL A 218 0.51 22.29 -27.47
N GLN A 219 -0.36 22.08 -26.47
CA GLN A 219 -0.72 23.12 -25.51
C GLN A 219 0.45 23.54 -24.62
N VAL A 220 1.27 22.58 -24.17
CA VAL A 220 2.49 22.83 -23.38
C VAL A 220 3.55 23.56 -24.22
N ASP A 221 3.74 23.16 -25.47
CA ASP A 221 4.66 23.82 -26.40
C ASP A 221 4.21 25.25 -26.72
N ARG A 222 2.90 25.51 -26.79
CA ARG A 222 2.33 26.85 -26.89
C ARG A 222 2.61 27.69 -25.64
N ALA A 223 2.45 27.12 -24.44
CA ALA A 223 2.74 27.82 -23.18
C ALA A 223 4.24 28.13 -22.99
N THR A 224 5.12 27.32 -23.59
CA THR A 224 6.58 27.50 -23.57
C THR A 224 7.13 28.27 -24.77
N GLY A 225 6.28 28.64 -25.74
CA GLY A 225 6.60 29.51 -26.87
C GLY A 225 7.25 28.83 -28.08
N ARG A 226 7.02 27.51 -28.27
CA ARG A 226 7.72 26.69 -29.29
C ARG A 226 6.95 26.43 -30.62
N THR A 227 5.67 26.78 -30.78
CA THR A 227 4.90 26.41 -32.00
C THR A 227 3.85 27.43 -32.49
N ASN A 228 3.54 27.36 -33.80
CA ASN A 228 2.66 28.27 -34.56
C ASN A 228 1.19 27.80 -34.60
N GLN A 229 0.24 28.75 -34.66
CA GLN A 229 -1.23 28.55 -34.57
C GLN A 229 -1.87 27.54 -35.55
N GLY A 230 -1.21 27.16 -36.66
CA GLY A 230 -1.79 26.33 -37.72
C GLY A 230 -1.79 24.81 -37.47
N GLU A 231 -1.08 24.32 -36.46
CA GLU A 231 -1.09 22.89 -36.09
C GLU A 231 -2.24 22.54 -35.14
N LEU A 232 -2.66 23.49 -34.29
CA LEU A 232 -3.82 23.30 -33.40
C LEU A 232 -5.13 23.05 -34.16
N SER A 233 -5.40 23.81 -35.22
CA SER A 233 -6.65 23.66 -35.97
C SER A 233 -6.78 22.27 -36.62
N LYS A 234 -5.65 21.67 -37.02
CA LYS A 234 -5.60 20.33 -37.60
C LYS A 234 -5.83 19.24 -36.55
N VAL A 235 -5.30 19.42 -35.35
CA VAL A 235 -5.50 18.49 -34.23
C VAL A 235 -6.94 18.57 -33.69
N ASP A 236 -7.51 19.77 -33.58
CA ASP A 236 -8.91 19.97 -33.21
C ASP A 236 -9.87 19.36 -34.26
N GLU A 237 -9.57 19.53 -35.55
CA GLU A 237 -10.30 18.87 -36.65
C GLU A 237 -10.20 17.34 -36.56
N LEU A 238 -9.02 16.79 -36.27
CA LEU A 238 -8.81 15.35 -36.07
C LEU A 238 -9.59 14.81 -34.87
N LEU A 239 -9.61 15.52 -33.74
CA LEU A 239 -10.37 15.12 -32.56
C LEU A 239 -11.88 15.19 -32.79
N MET A 240 -12.36 16.19 -33.55
CA MET A 240 -13.76 16.22 -33.98
C MET A 240 -14.11 15.05 -34.89
N GLN A 241 -13.21 14.67 -35.81
CA GLN A 241 -13.41 13.52 -36.70
C GLN A 241 -13.40 12.18 -35.94
N ILE A 242 -12.48 12.00 -34.99
CA ILE A 242 -12.40 10.80 -34.14
C ILE A 242 -13.66 10.68 -33.27
N LYS A 243 -14.09 11.76 -32.61
CA LYS A 243 -15.34 11.77 -31.82
C LYS A 243 -16.57 11.46 -32.67
N LYS A 244 -16.60 11.95 -33.93
CA LYS A 244 -17.67 11.67 -34.87
C LYS A 244 -17.69 10.20 -35.30
N GLN A 245 -16.52 9.59 -35.52
CA GLN A 245 -16.40 8.17 -35.86
C GLN A 245 -16.74 7.25 -34.67
N ALA A 246 -16.37 7.64 -33.44
CA ALA A 246 -16.72 6.90 -32.23
C ALA A 246 -18.23 6.99 -31.89
N GLY A 247 -18.88 8.13 -32.20
CA GLY A 247 -20.31 8.33 -32.00
C GLY A 247 -21.22 7.56 -32.98
N ASP A 248 -20.69 7.12 -34.12
CA ASP A 248 -21.46 6.34 -35.12
C ASP A 248 -21.49 4.83 -34.84
N VAL A 249 -20.76 4.32 -33.84
CA VAL A 249 -20.70 2.88 -33.52
C VAL A 249 -21.76 2.44 -32.50
N ASP A 250 -22.34 3.36 -31.71
CA ASP A 250 -23.34 3.02 -30.68
C ASP A 250 -24.80 3.21 -31.14
N GLY A 251 -25.01 3.34 -32.46
CA GLY A 251 -26.30 3.72 -33.06
C GLY A 251 -26.76 2.87 -34.25
N SER A 252 -26.21 1.68 -34.48
CA SER A 252 -26.74 0.76 -35.49
C SER A 252 -26.48 -0.72 -35.20
N LYS A 253 -27.51 -1.32 -34.60
CA LYS A 253 -27.90 -2.74 -34.46
C LYS A 253 -27.68 -3.39 -33.10
#